data_AF-A0A2V7X741-F1
#
_entry.id   AF-A0A2V7X741-F1
#
_cell.length_a   1.000
_cell.length_b   1.000
_cell.length_c   1.000
_cell.angle_alpha   90.00
_cell.angle_beta   90.00
_cell.angle_gamma   90.00
#
_symmetry.space_group_name_H-M   'P 1'
#
loop_
_entity.id
_entity.type
_entity.pdbx_description
1 polymer ?
#
loop_
_entity_poly.entity_id
_entity_poly.type
_entity_poly.pdbx_seq_one_letter_code
_entity_poly.pdbx_strand_id
1 'polypeptide(L)'
;MKDLIRPHGGTLAELVVSPERAAELQAQSRDWPSWDLTPRQVCDLELLLCGGFSPLRGFMGRRDYESVCASMRLVSGDLWPIPVVLDLPEAAATKLGPGAIVALRDTEGVMLAALHVEEIWQPDRMAEAQAVYGTTNREHPGVAALLDRTHPFYAGGRVEGMTMPTHYDFRHLRLTPAELRAEFSKLGWQRIVAFQTRNPMHRAHYELTLRAAKEARANLLIHPSVGMTKP
;
A
#
# COMPACT_ATOMS: atom_id res chain seq x y z
N MET A 1 5.87 -19.22 24.08
CA MET A 1 4.64 -18.73 23.42
C MET A 1 4.72 -19.16 21.96
N LYS A 2 3.63 -19.65 21.36
CA LYS A 2 3.65 -20.00 19.93
C LYS A 2 3.21 -18.75 19.17
N ASP A 3 4.14 -18.17 18.44
CA ASP A 3 3.97 -16.85 17.83
C ASP A 3 3.09 -16.89 16.58
N LEU A 4 2.35 -15.80 16.34
CA LEU A 4 1.63 -15.57 15.09
C LEU A 4 2.60 -15.65 13.90
N ILE A 5 2.06 -15.92 12.69
CA ILE A 5 2.87 -15.92 11.47
C ILE A 5 3.67 -14.62 11.36
N ARG A 6 4.96 -14.74 11.05
CA ARG A 6 5.83 -13.56 10.86
C ARG A 6 5.31 -12.70 9.70
N PRO A 7 5.44 -11.37 9.79
CA PRO A 7 5.20 -10.49 8.65
C PRO A 7 6.02 -10.90 7.42
N HIS A 8 5.53 -10.56 6.24
CA HIS A 8 6.27 -10.82 5.00
C HIS A 8 7.59 -10.03 4.99
N GLY A 9 8.69 -10.66 4.55
CA GLY A 9 10.07 -10.17 4.75
C GLY A 9 10.56 -10.21 6.21
N GLY A 10 9.84 -10.88 7.11
CA GLY A 10 10.28 -11.21 8.47
C GLY A 10 9.92 -10.20 9.57
N THR A 11 9.78 -8.92 9.24
CA THR A 11 9.49 -7.83 10.20
C THR A 11 8.38 -6.92 9.69
N LEU A 12 7.51 -6.45 10.59
CA LEU A 12 6.45 -5.50 10.25
C LEU A 12 7.10 -4.13 9.99
N ALA A 13 6.86 -3.59 8.79
CA ALA A 13 7.49 -2.41 8.26
C ALA A 13 6.64 -1.16 8.50
N GLU A 14 6.53 -0.70 9.74
CA GLU A 14 5.84 0.56 10.04
C GLU A 14 6.73 1.75 9.68
N LEU A 15 6.18 2.70 8.91
CA LEU A 15 6.93 3.85 8.38
C LEU A 15 6.54 5.16 9.05
N VAL A 16 5.60 5.13 10.00
CA VAL A 16 5.28 6.30 10.83
C VAL A 16 6.47 6.57 11.75
N VAL A 17 7.03 7.78 11.65
CA VAL A 17 8.17 8.19 12.46
C VAL A 17 7.74 8.66 13.85
N SER A 18 8.71 8.81 14.76
CA SER A 18 8.48 9.41 16.07
C SER A 18 7.93 10.84 15.96
N PRO A 19 7.12 11.32 16.93
CA PRO A 19 6.58 12.68 16.91
C PRO A 19 7.62 13.78 16.75
N GLU A 20 8.82 13.61 17.32
CA GLU A 20 9.93 14.56 17.22
C GLU A 20 10.41 14.68 15.77
N ARG A 21 10.64 13.53 15.12
CA ARG A 21 11.01 13.46 13.71
C ARG A 21 9.91 14.01 12.79
N ALA A 22 8.65 13.74 13.10
CA ALA A 22 7.53 14.32 12.34
C ALA A 22 7.52 15.85 12.42
N ALA A 23 7.78 16.42 13.61
CA ALA A 23 7.89 17.87 13.78
C ALA A 23 9.08 18.47 13.01
N GLU A 24 10.22 17.78 12.98
CA GLU A 24 11.37 18.17 12.15
C GLU A 24 11.03 18.21 10.66
N LEU A 25 10.41 17.14 10.14
CA LEU A 25 9.98 17.06 8.74
C LEU A 25 9.00 18.19 8.41
N GLN A 26 8.02 18.45 9.28
CA GLN A 26 7.06 19.53 9.12
C GLN A 26 7.70 20.92 9.08
N ALA A 27 8.75 21.14 9.87
CA ALA A 27 9.48 22.41 9.89
C ALA A 27 10.33 22.59 8.62
N GLN A 28 10.95 21.52 8.13
CA GLN A 28 11.77 21.52 6.91
C GLN A 28 10.93 21.61 5.63
N SER A 29 9.68 21.15 5.66
CA SER A 29 8.83 21.01 4.47
C SER A 29 8.33 22.31 3.84
N ARG A 30 8.69 23.49 4.40
CA ARG A 30 8.18 24.79 3.94
C ARG A 30 8.53 25.08 2.48
N ASP A 31 9.74 24.68 2.09
CA ASP A 31 10.29 24.94 0.75
C ASP A 31 10.36 23.67 -0.11
N TRP A 32 9.79 22.56 0.37
CA TRP A 32 9.78 21.32 -0.40
C TRP A 32 8.76 21.39 -1.54
N PRO A 33 9.07 20.79 -2.70
CA PRO A 33 8.02 20.47 -3.66
C PRO A 33 6.97 19.57 -2.98
N SER A 34 5.71 19.81 -3.29
CA SER A 34 4.60 19.01 -2.76
C SER A 34 3.86 18.28 -3.86
N TRP A 35 3.29 17.13 -3.50
CA TRP A 35 2.40 16.36 -4.34
C TRP A 35 1.12 16.03 -3.57
N ASP A 36 -0.01 16.44 -4.12
CA ASP A 36 -1.32 16.10 -3.60
C ASP A 36 -1.70 14.72 -4.15
N LEU A 37 -1.81 13.75 -3.25
CA LEU A 37 -1.99 12.35 -3.59
C LEU A 37 -3.35 12.10 -4.21
N THR A 38 -3.38 11.23 -5.22
CA THR A 38 -4.65 10.69 -5.73
C THR A 38 -5.30 9.78 -4.69
N PRO A 39 -6.62 9.53 -4.75
CA PRO A 39 -7.27 8.61 -3.82
C PRO A 39 -6.65 7.21 -3.76
N ARG A 40 -6.11 6.72 -4.89
CA ARG A 40 -5.40 5.43 -4.95
C ARG A 40 -4.09 5.50 -4.18
N GLN A 41 -3.31 6.56 -4.41
CA GLN A 41 -2.03 6.76 -3.74
C GLN A 41 -2.18 6.96 -2.24
N VAL A 42 -3.28 7.57 -1.78
CA VAL A 42 -3.59 7.64 -0.33
C VAL A 42 -3.80 6.24 0.26
N CYS A 43 -4.54 5.37 -0.43
CA CYS A 43 -4.72 3.98 0.01
C CYS A 43 -3.39 3.21 0.06
N ASP A 44 -2.56 3.36 -0.98
CA ASP A 44 -1.26 2.70 -1.05
C ASP A 44 -0.30 3.23 0.03
N LEU A 45 -0.28 4.55 0.25
CA LEU A 45 0.48 5.19 1.31
C LEU A 45 0.03 4.67 2.68
N GLU A 46 -1.27 4.58 2.95
CA GLU A 46 -1.79 4.05 4.22
C GLU A 46 -1.24 2.65 4.53
N LEU A 47 -1.24 1.76 3.52
CA LEU A 47 -0.73 0.40 3.66
C LEU A 47 0.79 0.33 3.78
N LEU A 48 1.52 1.27 3.16
CA LEU A 48 2.95 1.45 3.42
C LEU A 48 3.18 1.89 4.87
N LEU A 49 2.47 2.92 5.35
CA LEU A 49 2.69 3.51 6.66
C LEU A 49 2.42 2.54 7.82
N CYS A 50 1.31 1.79 7.77
CA CYS A 50 0.96 0.82 8.81
C CYS A 50 1.65 -0.54 8.66
N GLY A 51 2.52 -0.71 7.66
CA GLY A 51 3.22 -1.97 7.39
C GLY A 51 2.35 -3.07 6.78
N GLY A 52 1.14 -2.75 6.31
CA GLY A 52 0.31 -3.67 5.52
C GLY A 52 1.02 -4.14 4.25
N PHE A 53 1.94 -3.33 3.72
CA PHE A 53 2.80 -3.64 2.59
C PHE A 53 4.23 -4.08 2.94
N SER A 54 4.46 -4.62 4.14
CA SER A 54 5.76 -5.23 4.47
C SER A 54 6.18 -6.25 3.40
N PRO A 55 7.43 -6.21 2.87
CA PRO A 55 8.60 -5.49 3.38
C PRO A 55 8.88 -4.13 2.73
N LEU A 56 7.95 -3.53 2.00
CA LEU A 56 8.21 -2.24 1.37
C LEU A 56 8.50 -1.15 2.42
N ARG A 57 9.43 -0.26 2.09
CA ARG A 57 9.83 0.91 2.91
C ARG A 57 9.52 2.24 2.24
N GLY A 58 8.70 2.19 1.20
CA GLY A 58 8.31 3.32 0.37
C GLY A 58 7.78 2.84 -0.97
N PHE A 59 7.66 3.76 -1.92
CA PHE A 59 7.26 3.43 -3.28
C PHE A 59 8.42 2.77 -4.01
N MET A 60 8.11 1.74 -4.79
CA MET A 60 9.12 0.92 -5.47
C MET A 60 9.97 1.78 -6.39
N GLY A 61 11.27 1.53 -6.37
CA GLY A 61 12.15 1.95 -7.43
C GLY A 61 11.99 1.12 -8.72
N ARG A 62 12.58 1.58 -9.81
CA ARG A 62 12.59 0.94 -11.13
C ARG A 62 13.05 -0.52 -11.06
N ARG A 63 14.08 -0.82 -10.28
CA ARG A 63 14.62 -2.19 -10.20
C ARG A 63 13.63 -3.18 -9.57
N ASP A 64 13.01 -2.79 -8.46
CA ASP A 64 11.97 -3.61 -7.81
C ASP A 64 10.73 -3.69 -8.70
N TYR A 65 10.32 -2.59 -9.30
CA TYR A 65 9.24 -2.53 -10.28
C TYR A 65 9.44 -3.52 -11.45
N GLU A 66 10.60 -3.47 -12.12
CA GLU A 66 10.92 -4.34 -13.25
C GLU A 66 10.97 -5.82 -12.80
N SER A 67 11.52 -6.10 -11.62
CA SER A 67 11.56 -7.46 -11.06
C SER A 67 10.15 -8.00 -10.75
N VAL A 68 9.27 -7.17 -10.20
CA VAL A 68 7.88 -7.52 -9.91
C VAL A 68 7.12 -7.81 -11.20
N CYS A 69 7.23 -6.95 -12.21
CA CYS A 69 6.61 -7.17 -13.51
C CYS A 69 7.14 -8.45 -14.18
N ALA A 70 8.44 -8.74 -14.10
CA ALA A 70 9.04 -9.89 -14.76
C ALA A 70 8.79 -11.22 -14.04
N SER A 71 8.75 -11.23 -12.71
CA SER A 71 8.88 -12.46 -11.92
C SER A 71 8.00 -12.54 -10.68
N MET A 72 7.15 -11.56 -10.44
CA MET A 72 6.34 -11.43 -9.22
C MET A 72 7.18 -11.47 -7.94
N ARG A 73 8.38 -10.88 -7.99
CA ARG A 73 9.30 -10.80 -6.85
C ARG A 73 9.98 -9.46 -6.78
N LEU A 74 10.25 -9.01 -5.56
CA LEU A 74 11.21 -7.92 -5.31
C LEU A 74 12.62 -8.38 -5.68
N VAL A 75 13.55 -7.44 -5.84
CA VAL A 75 14.97 -7.73 -6.06
C VAL A 75 15.57 -8.54 -4.90
N SER A 76 15.03 -8.39 -3.68
CA SER A 76 15.40 -9.20 -2.52
C SER A 76 15.06 -10.69 -2.68
N GLY A 77 14.19 -11.04 -3.63
CA GLY A 77 13.64 -12.39 -3.84
C GLY A 77 12.30 -12.63 -3.14
N ASP A 78 11.86 -11.70 -2.30
CA ASP A 78 10.54 -11.77 -1.64
C ASP A 78 9.41 -11.78 -2.69
N LEU A 79 8.40 -12.62 -2.48
CA LEU A 79 7.24 -12.73 -3.37
C LEU A 79 6.41 -11.44 -3.33
N TRP A 80 6.27 -10.76 -4.45
CA TRP A 80 5.47 -9.55 -4.55
C TRP A 80 4.84 -9.40 -5.95
N PRO A 81 3.52 -9.52 -6.10
CA PRO A 81 2.91 -9.66 -7.42
C PRO A 81 2.43 -8.35 -8.08
N ILE A 82 2.24 -7.27 -7.32
CA ILE A 82 1.61 -6.02 -7.84
C ILE A 82 2.51 -4.82 -7.57
N PRO A 83 2.95 -4.06 -8.58
CA PRO A 83 3.74 -2.85 -8.35
C PRO A 83 3.05 -1.82 -7.44
N VAL A 84 3.81 -1.24 -6.50
CA VAL A 84 3.36 -0.15 -5.63
C VAL A 84 4.24 1.07 -5.93
N VAL A 85 3.71 2.01 -6.71
CA VAL A 85 4.45 3.13 -7.30
C VAL A 85 3.76 4.45 -7.01
N LEU A 86 4.52 5.53 -6.92
CA LEU A 86 3.98 6.88 -6.90
C LEU A 86 4.02 7.46 -8.31
N ASP A 87 2.87 7.58 -8.95
CA ASP A 87 2.77 8.18 -10.28
C ASP A 87 2.61 9.70 -10.23
N LEU A 88 3.34 10.40 -11.11
CA LEU A 88 3.42 11.85 -11.19
C LEU A 88 3.21 12.33 -12.64
N PRO A 89 2.52 13.46 -12.86
CA PRO A 89 2.46 14.08 -14.17
C PRO A 89 3.86 14.57 -14.58
N GLU A 90 4.11 14.65 -15.88
CA GLU A 90 5.39 15.09 -16.43
C GLU A 90 5.85 16.45 -15.88
N ALA A 91 4.92 17.39 -15.71
CA ALA A 91 5.21 18.71 -15.17
C ALA A 91 5.68 18.70 -13.70
N ALA A 92 5.32 17.67 -12.92
CA ALA A 92 5.83 17.48 -11.56
C ALA A 92 7.16 16.70 -11.60
N ALA A 93 7.21 15.61 -12.38
CA ALA A 93 8.39 14.75 -12.50
C ALA A 93 9.64 15.51 -12.99
N THR A 94 9.49 16.40 -13.97
CA THR A 94 10.60 17.21 -14.52
C THR A 94 11.20 18.22 -13.54
N LYS A 95 10.48 18.57 -12.47
CA LYS A 95 10.96 19.47 -11.42
C LYS A 95 11.65 18.73 -10.27
N LEU A 96 11.58 17.41 -10.28
CA LEU A 96 12.12 16.56 -9.25
C LEU A 96 13.34 15.82 -9.81
N GLY A 97 14.28 15.52 -8.93
CA GLY A 97 15.46 14.73 -9.24
C GLY A 97 15.84 13.85 -8.06
N PRO A 98 16.76 12.89 -8.27
CA PRO A 98 17.33 12.10 -7.18
C PRO A 98 17.85 12.99 -6.04
N GLY A 99 17.52 12.62 -4.80
CA GLY A 99 17.86 13.38 -3.60
C GLY A 99 16.87 14.49 -3.22
N ALA A 100 15.84 14.76 -4.03
CA ALA A 100 14.75 15.64 -3.64
C ALA A 100 13.90 15.01 -2.53
N ILE A 101 13.36 15.86 -1.65
CA ILE A 101 12.34 15.45 -0.68
C ILE A 101 11.01 16.07 -1.11
N VAL A 102 10.00 15.22 -1.28
CA VAL A 102 8.65 15.63 -1.69
C VAL A 102 7.69 15.50 -0.51
N ALA A 103 6.97 16.57 -0.20
CA ALA A 103 5.87 16.52 0.75
C ALA A 103 4.65 15.85 0.10
N LEU A 104 4.24 14.69 0.61
CA LEU A 104 3.04 13.99 0.17
C LEU A 104 1.84 14.45 1.00
N ARG A 105 0.83 14.99 0.33
CA ARG A 105 -0.35 15.60 0.98
C ARG A 105 -1.62 14.87 0.61
N ASP A 106 -2.61 14.90 1.50
CA ASP A 106 -3.97 14.50 1.14
C ASP A 106 -4.71 15.63 0.39
N THR A 107 -5.96 15.38 0.01
CA THR A 107 -6.81 16.34 -0.70
C THR A 107 -7.20 17.55 0.13
N GLU A 108 -7.04 17.50 1.46
CA GLU A 108 -7.27 18.63 2.38
C GLU A 108 -5.99 19.47 2.57
N GLY A 109 -4.86 19.04 1.97
CA GLY A 109 -3.57 19.70 2.03
C GLY A 109 -2.73 19.30 3.26
N VAL A 110 -3.19 18.34 4.07
CA VAL A 110 -2.46 17.82 5.22
C VAL A 110 -1.26 17.02 4.73
N MET A 111 -0.07 17.33 5.24
CA MET A 111 1.12 16.56 4.93
C MET A 111 1.08 15.23 5.68
N LEU A 112 1.00 14.14 4.92
CA LEU A 112 0.94 12.79 5.46
C LEU A 112 2.34 12.18 5.62
N ALA A 113 3.22 12.43 4.66
CA ALA A 113 4.55 11.83 4.63
C ALA A 113 5.56 12.66 3.83
N ALA A 114 6.84 12.38 4.06
CA ALA A 114 7.94 12.83 3.22
C ALA A 114 8.42 11.65 2.35
N LEU A 115 8.51 11.86 1.03
CA LEU A 115 9.17 10.94 0.12
C LEU A 115 10.59 11.42 -0.15
N HIS A 116 11.58 10.60 0.22
CA HIS A 116 12.97 10.79 -0.17
C HIS A 116 13.17 10.16 -1.54
N VAL A 117 13.18 10.97 -2.59
CA VAL A 117 13.22 10.49 -3.97
C VAL A 117 14.59 9.92 -4.28
N GLU A 118 14.62 8.65 -4.64
CA GLU A 118 15.83 7.95 -5.08
C GLU A 118 15.93 7.98 -6.61
N GLU A 119 14.80 7.86 -7.29
CA GLU A 119 14.75 7.83 -8.74
C GLU A 119 13.38 8.27 -9.29
N ILE A 120 13.40 8.79 -10.52
CA ILE A 120 12.22 9.14 -11.30
C ILE A 120 12.43 8.59 -12.72
N TRP A 121 11.46 7.85 -13.23
CA TRP A 121 11.54 7.24 -14.55
C TRP A 121 10.18 7.17 -15.22
N GLN A 122 10.22 6.97 -16.54
CA GLN A 122 9.04 6.70 -17.34
C GLN A 122 8.94 5.19 -17.63
N PRO A 123 7.94 4.48 -17.09
CA PRO A 123 7.72 3.05 -17.34
C PRO A 123 7.06 2.79 -18.70
N ASP A 124 7.23 1.57 -19.22
CA ASP A 124 6.35 1.04 -20.27
C ASP A 124 5.07 0.46 -19.63
N ARG A 125 4.05 1.30 -19.48
CA ARG A 125 2.76 0.92 -18.88
C ARG A 125 1.99 -0.12 -19.72
N MET A 126 2.29 -0.26 -21.00
CA MET A 126 1.66 -1.30 -21.83
C MET A 126 2.27 -2.67 -21.52
N ALA A 127 3.60 -2.72 -21.38
CA ALA A 127 4.29 -3.92 -20.92
C ALA A 127 3.86 -4.32 -19.50
N GLU A 128 3.71 -3.36 -18.59
CA GLU A 128 3.17 -3.61 -17.25
C GLU A 128 1.76 -4.17 -17.30
N ALA A 129 0.87 -3.61 -18.13
CA ALA A 129 -0.50 -4.10 -18.25
C ALA A 129 -0.52 -5.59 -18.63
N GLN A 130 0.27 -5.97 -19.63
CA GLN A 130 0.39 -7.34 -20.08
C GLN A 130 1.00 -8.26 -19.00
N ALA A 131 2.03 -7.79 -18.30
CA ALA A 131 2.74 -8.58 -17.29
C ALA A 131 1.92 -8.81 -16.01
N VAL A 132 1.25 -7.76 -15.51
CA VAL A 132 0.55 -7.76 -14.22
C VAL A 132 -0.89 -8.27 -14.36
N TYR A 133 -1.61 -7.87 -15.41
CA TYR A 133 -3.02 -8.23 -15.59
C TYR A 133 -3.24 -9.33 -16.62
N GLY A 134 -2.18 -9.78 -17.32
CA GLY A 134 -2.28 -10.79 -18.37
C GLY A 134 -2.97 -10.30 -19.65
N THR A 135 -3.29 -9.01 -19.74
CA THR A 135 -4.02 -8.42 -20.86
C THR A 135 -3.75 -6.93 -20.98
N THR A 136 -3.87 -6.39 -22.19
CA THR A 136 -3.85 -4.95 -22.48
C THR A 136 -5.23 -4.40 -22.81
N ASN A 137 -6.29 -5.22 -22.67
CA ASN A 137 -7.67 -4.79 -22.91
C ASN A 137 -8.12 -3.81 -21.82
N ARG A 138 -8.49 -2.59 -22.22
CA ARG A 138 -9.02 -1.54 -21.33
C ARG A 138 -10.37 -1.86 -20.69
N GLU A 139 -11.09 -2.89 -21.15
CA GLU A 139 -12.26 -3.40 -20.41
C GLU A 139 -11.87 -4.02 -19.07
N HIS A 140 -10.60 -4.44 -18.90
CA HIS A 140 -10.09 -4.86 -17.59
C HIS A 140 -9.91 -3.62 -16.69
N PRO A 141 -10.58 -3.52 -15.52
CA PRO A 141 -10.56 -2.32 -14.69
C PRO A 141 -9.15 -1.89 -14.25
N GLY A 142 -8.27 -2.85 -13.96
CA GLY A 142 -6.88 -2.58 -13.60
C GLY A 142 -6.06 -2.00 -14.76
N VAL A 143 -6.35 -2.43 -15.99
CA VAL A 143 -5.68 -1.92 -17.20
C VAL A 143 -6.18 -0.52 -17.52
N ALA A 144 -7.48 -0.27 -17.46
CA ALA A 144 -8.03 1.08 -17.61
C ALA A 144 -7.45 2.04 -16.57
N ALA A 145 -7.35 1.63 -15.30
CA ALA A 145 -6.73 2.45 -14.28
C ALA A 145 -5.27 2.79 -14.62
N LEU A 146 -4.47 1.79 -14.99
CA LEU A 146 -3.05 1.95 -15.32
C LEU A 146 -2.81 2.82 -16.58
N LEU A 147 -3.57 2.59 -17.64
CA LEU A 147 -3.34 3.26 -18.93
C LEU A 147 -4.00 4.64 -19.00
N ASP A 148 -5.17 4.80 -18.39
CA ASP A 148 -6.01 5.99 -18.62
C ASP A 148 -6.03 6.95 -17.41
N ARG A 149 -5.70 6.49 -16.19
CA ARG A 149 -5.80 7.32 -14.96
C ARG A 149 -4.47 7.54 -14.24
N THR A 150 -3.56 6.59 -14.32
CA THR A 150 -2.21 6.71 -13.76
C THR A 150 -1.37 7.67 -14.61
N HIS A 151 -0.60 8.53 -13.96
CA HIS A 151 0.29 9.48 -14.60
C HIS A 151 1.53 8.80 -15.24
N PRO A 152 2.20 9.47 -16.21
CA PRO A 152 3.21 8.81 -17.03
C PRO A 152 4.57 8.60 -16.38
N PHE A 153 4.91 9.26 -15.27
CA PHE A 153 6.21 9.08 -14.59
C PHE A 153 6.02 8.44 -13.23
N TYR A 154 6.96 7.59 -12.81
CA TYR A 154 7.00 7.00 -11.48
C TYR A 154 8.15 7.59 -10.67
N ALA A 155 7.89 7.86 -9.40
CA ALA A 155 8.88 8.24 -8.40
C ALA A 155 9.02 7.14 -7.36
N GLY A 156 10.25 6.69 -7.15
CA GLY A 156 10.61 5.62 -6.23
C GLY A 156 11.48 6.18 -5.11
N GLY A 157 11.33 5.64 -3.91
CA GLY A 157 12.14 6.06 -2.78
C GLY A 157 11.51 5.78 -1.43
N ARG A 158 12.29 6.05 -0.38
CA ARG A 158 11.93 5.82 1.01
C ARG A 158 10.86 6.80 1.50
N VAL A 159 9.89 6.28 2.24
CA VAL A 159 8.82 7.08 2.86
C VAL A 159 9.08 7.24 4.35
N GLU A 160 8.94 8.47 4.85
CA GLU A 160 8.82 8.79 6.29
C GLU A 160 7.42 9.33 6.55
N GLY A 161 6.57 8.54 7.21
CA GLY A 161 5.19 8.91 7.53
C GLY A 161 5.11 9.78 8.76
N MET A 162 4.38 10.89 8.67
CA MET A 162 4.14 11.80 9.79
C MET A 162 2.83 11.46 10.49
N THR A 163 1.78 11.17 9.71
CA THR A 163 0.47 10.78 10.20
C THR A 163 -0.22 9.85 9.22
N MET A 164 -1.13 9.02 9.74
CA MET A 164 -2.02 8.22 8.90
C MET A 164 -3.04 9.13 8.19
N PRO A 165 -3.51 8.75 6.98
CA PRO A 165 -4.65 9.41 6.35
C PRO A 165 -5.86 9.47 7.29
N THR A 166 -6.55 10.60 7.31
CA THR A 166 -7.74 10.76 8.15
C THR A 166 -8.94 10.13 7.48
N HIS A 167 -9.62 9.26 8.22
CA HIS A 167 -10.91 8.69 7.81
C HIS A 167 -11.99 9.15 8.78
N TYR A 168 -13.16 9.58 8.31
CA TYR A 168 -14.24 10.09 9.19
C TYR A 168 -15.26 9.01 9.54
N ASP A 169 -15.43 8.01 8.70
CA ASP A 169 -16.32 6.87 8.87
C ASP A 169 -15.62 5.71 9.59
N PHE A 170 -16.38 4.86 10.28
CA PHE A 170 -15.98 3.53 10.78
C PHE A 170 -14.54 3.38 11.37
N ARG A 171 -13.98 4.41 12.01
CA ARG A 171 -12.57 4.45 12.46
C ARG A 171 -12.16 3.23 13.28
N HIS A 172 -13.04 2.82 14.20
CA HIS A 172 -12.83 1.67 15.09
C HIS A 172 -12.76 0.31 14.36
N LEU A 173 -13.14 0.24 13.08
CA LEU A 173 -13.07 -0.97 12.25
C LEU A 173 -11.83 -1.01 11.35
N ARG A 174 -11.08 0.11 11.23
CA ARG A 174 -9.86 0.21 10.43
C ARG A 174 -8.62 -0.08 11.27
N LEU A 175 -8.51 -1.32 11.74
CA LEU A 175 -7.38 -1.75 12.56
C LEU A 175 -6.12 -1.95 11.69
N THR A 176 -4.99 -1.41 12.14
CA THR A 176 -3.67 -1.64 11.56
C THR A 176 -3.22 -3.10 11.75
N PRO A 177 -2.22 -3.58 11.00
CA PRO A 177 -1.64 -4.90 11.22
C PRO A 177 -1.13 -5.13 12.66
N ALA A 178 -0.55 -4.10 13.28
CA ALA A 178 -0.09 -4.16 14.67
C ALA A 178 -1.26 -4.32 15.65
N GLU A 179 -2.31 -3.52 15.48
CA GLU A 179 -3.52 -3.60 16.31
C GLU A 179 -4.24 -4.94 16.13
N LEU A 180 -4.43 -5.43 14.91
CA LEU A 180 -5.02 -6.75 14.67
C LEU A 180 -4.23 -7.87 15.35
N ARG A 181 -2.90 -7.84 15.27
CA ARG A 181 -2.03 -8.82 15.94
C ARG A 181 -2.14 -8.73 17.46
N ALA A 182 -2.26 -7.52 18.01
CA ALA A 182 -2.50 -7.31 19.44
C ALA A 182 -3.87 -7.87 19.85
N GLU A 183 -4.92 -7.62 19.07
CA GLU A 183 -6.26 -8.18 19.31
C GLU A 183 -6.28 -9.70 19.26
N PHE A 184 -5.63 -10.33 18.27
CA PHE A 184 -5.48 -11.78 18.22
C PHE A 184 -4.78 -12.33 19.47
N SER A 185 -3.73 -11.64 19.93
CA SER A 185 -3.00 -12.03 21.14
C SER A 185 -3.88 -11.91 22.40
N LYS A 186 -4.63 -10.82 22.56
CA LYS A 186 -5.58 -10.62 23.66
C LYS A 186 -6.68 -11.68 23.68
N LEU A 187 -7.17 -12.07 22.51
CA LEU A 187 -8.20 -13.11 22.35
C LEU A 187 -7.64 -14.54 22.44
N GLY A 188 -6.31 -14.71 22.54
CA GLY A 188 -5.65 -16.02 22.51
C GLY A 188 -5.73 -16.73 21.16
N TRP A 189 -5.98 -16.00 20.07
CA TRP A 189 -6.09 -16.54 18.72
C TRP A 189 -4.71 -16.85 18.15
N GLN A 190 -4.48 -18.12 17.81
CA GLN A 190 -3.20 -18.59 17.25
C GLN A 190 -3.30 -18.99 15.78
N ARG A 191 -4.50 -19.39 15.35
CA ARG A 191 -4.83 -19.77 13.99
C ARG A 191 -5.97 -18.90 13.53
N ILE A 192 -5.76 -18.21 12.41
CA ILE A 192 -6.72 -17.28 11.86
C ILE A 192 -6.87 -17.59 10.37
N VAL A 193 -8.11 -17.70 9.92
CA VAL A 193 -8.48 -17.70 8.50
C VAL A 193 -9.05 -16.33 8.20
N ALA A 194 -8.47 -15.63 7.23
CA ALA A 194 -8.97 -14.35 6.76
C ALA A 194 -9.89 -14.55 5.55
N PHE A 195 -11.02 -13.85 5.54
CA PHE A 195 -11.94 -13.80 4.40
C PHE A 195 -11.98 -12.39 3.83
N GLN A 196 -11.43 -12.24 2.63
CA GLN A 196 -11.44 -11.00 1.87
C GLN A 196 -12.75 -10.87 1.10
N THR A 197 -13.39 -9.70 1.16
CA THR A 197 -14.55 -9.39 0.32
C THR A 197 -14.61 -7.91 -0.04
N ARG A 198 -15.22 -7.61 -1.18
CA ARG A 198 -15.66 -6.24 -1.55
C ARG A 198 -17.18 -6.15 -1.73
N ASN A 199 -17.87 -7.26 -1.47
CA ASN A 199 -19.30 -7.43 -1.70
C ASN A 199 -20.02 -7.80 -0.39
N PRO A 200 -21.33 -7.54 -0.29
CA PRO A 200 -22.15 -8.06 0.80
C PRO A 200 -22.00 -9.59 0.96
N MET A 201 -22.04 -10.04 2.21
CA MET A 201 -22.00 -11.47 2.52
C MET A 201 -23.41 -12.07 2.46
N HIS A 202 -23.56 -13.16 1.70
CA HIS A 202 -24.78 -13.95 1.63
C HIS A 202 -24.58 -15.30 2.35
N ARG A 203 -25.63 -16.12 2.43
CA ARG A 203 -25.58 -17.41 3.14
C ARG A 203 -24.44 -18.31 2.66
N ALA A 204 -24.15 -18.33 1.36
CA ALA A 204 -23.03 -19.09 0.81
C ALA A 204 -21.67 -18.63 1.39
N HIS A 205 -21.42 -17.32 1.50
CA HIS A 205 -20.19 -16.79 2.10
C HIS A 205 -20.09 -17.13 3.59
N TYR A 206 -21.22 -17.09 4.31
CA TYR A 206 -21.28 -17.50 5.70
C TYR A 206 -20.91 -18.98 5.89
N GLU A 207 -21.52 -19.89 5.13
CA GLU A 207 -21.23 -21.32 5.22
C GLU A 207 -19.79 -21.64 4.80
N LEU A 208 -19.29 -20.99 3.74
CA LEU A 208 -17.91 -21.15 3.26
C LEU A 208 -16.89 -20.77 4.35
N THR A 209 -17.08 -19.60 4.96
CA THR A 209 -16.13 -19.08 5.96
C THR A 209 -16.16 -19.89 7.26
N LEU A 210 -17.34 -20.33 7.71
CA LEU A 210 -17.46 -21.26 8.83
C LEU A 210 -16.78 -22.60 8.55
N ARG A 211 -16.98 -23.15 7.35
CA ARG A 211 -16.35 -24.42 6.95
C ARG A 211 -14.84 -24.30 6.93
N ALA A 212 -14.29 -23.24 6.34
CA ALA A 212 -12.86 -22.98 6.30
C ALA A 212 -12.26 -22.85 7.72
N ALA A 213 -12.93 -22.09 8.60
CA ALA A 213 -12.51 -21.95 9.99
C ALA A 213 -12.52 -23.29 10.75
N LYS A 214 -13.58 -24.11 10.56
CA LYS A 214 -13.70 -25.43 11.20
C LYS A 214 -12.64 -26.41 10.70
N GLU A 215 -12.41 -26.49 9.39
CA GLU A 215 -11.43 -27.40 8.79
C GLU A 215 -10.00 -27.01 9.18
N ALA A 216 -9.67 -25.71 9.21
CA ALA A 216 -8.37 -25.20 9.66
C ALA A 216 -8.17 -25.23 11.18
N ARG A 217 -9.25 -25.45 11.96
CA ARG A 217 -9.30 -25.28 13.42
C ARG A 217 -8.77 -23.89 13.81
N ALA A 218 -9.35 -22.87 13.20
CA ALA A 218 -8.91 -21.49 13.26
C ALA A 218 -10.09 -20.56 13.60
N ASN A 219 -9.78 -19.38 14.08
CA ASN A 219 -10.73 -18.28 14.20
C ASN A 219 -10.89 -17.58 12.86
N LEU A 220 -12.01 -16.89 12.66
CA LEU A 220 -12.33 -16.21 11.41
C LEU A 220 -12.11 -14.70 11.55
N LEU A 221 -11.31 -14.13 10.65
CA LEU A 221 -11.24 -12.68 10.42
C LEU A 221 -12.02 -12.36 9.14
N ILE A 222 -13.07 -11.54 9.25
CA ILE A 222 -13.74 -10.97 8.08
C ILE A 222 -13.03 -9.65 7.78
N HIS A 223 -12.42 -9.55 6.60
CA HIS A 223 -11.56 -8.44 6.24
C HIS A 223 -12.02 -7.82 4.91
N PRO A 224 -13.07 -6.98 4.92
CA PRO A 224 -13.57 -6.37 3.71
C PRO A 224 -12.65 -5.25 3.24
N SER A 225 -12.47 -5.08 1.92
CA SER A 225 -11.83 -3.89 1.37
C SER A 225 -12.78 -2.70 1.45
N VAL A 226 -12.37 -1.65 2.15
CA VAL A 226 -13.05 -0.36 2.22
C VAL A 226 -12.06 0.72 1.76
N GLY A 227 -12.00 0.91 0.45
CA GLY A 227 -11.09 1.80 -0.26
C GLY A 227 -11.52 1.88 -1.72
N MET A 228 -10.57 1.93 -2.66
CA MET A 228 -10.93 1.83 -4.08
C MET A 228 -11.24 0.40 -4.50
N THR A 229 -12.49 0.13 -4.87
CA THR A 229 -12.93 -1.16 -5.42
C THR A 229 -13.27 -1.04 -6.90
N LYS A 230 -13.60 -2.17 -7.54
CA LYS A 230 -14.11 -2.18 -8.91
C LYS A 230 -15.35 -1.25 -9.00
N PRO A 231 -15.43 -0.37 -10.02
CA PRO A 231 -16.64 0.38 -10.34
C PRO A 231 -17.82 -0.53 -10.68
#